data_AF-A0A371F5N2-F1
#
_entry.id   AF-A0A371F5N2-F1
#
_cell.length_a   1.000
_cell.length_b   1.000
_cell.length_c   1.000
_cell.angle_alpha   90.00
_cell.angle_beta   90.00
_cell.angle_gamma   90.00
#
_symmetry.space_group_name_H-M   'P 1'
#
loop_
_entity.id
_entity.type
_entity.pdbx_description
1 polymer ?
#
loop_
_entity_poly.entity_id
_entity_poly.type
_entity_poly.pdbx_seq_one_letter_code
_entity_poly.pdbx_strand_id
1 'polypeptide(L)'
;MKLSAMKIKKKEVDSALLAKRKLLVLLYKDVYFTNEFHPSFPCEEFTDVFPDEVPHGLPPLRGIERQIDLILGCPIPNRLAYRTNPEETKEIQKQVNELLQKGFVWESLSP
;
A
#
# COMPACT_ATOMS: atom_id res chain seq x y z
N MET A 1 12.08 -16.64 -4.73
CA MET A 1 11.89 -16.92 -6.17
C MET A 1 12.26 -15.66 -6.94
N LYS A 2 13.14 -15.72 -7.95
CA LYS A 2 13.49 -14.55 -8.77
C LYS A 2 12.42 -14.35 -9.84
N LEU A 3 11.61 -13.30 -9.72
CA LEU A 3 10.72 -12.85 -10.79
C LEU A 3 11.55 -12.02 -11.78
N SER A 4 12.08 -12.65 -12.82
CA SER A 4 12.70 -11.93 -13.93
C SER A 4 11.62 -11.44 -14.88
N ALA A 5 11.47 -10.12 -15.02
CA ALA A 5 10.62 -9.53 -16.04
C ALA A 5 11.23 -9.78 -17.44
N MET A 6 10.77 -10.83 -18.12
CA MET A 6 11.14 -11.10 -19.51
C MET A 6 10.11 -10.48 -20.45
N LYS A 7 10.57 -9.69 -21.43
CA LYS A 7 9.76 -9.31 -22.60
C LYS A 7 9.60 -10.54 -23.50
N ILE A 8 8.44 -11.19 -23.45
CA ILE A 8 8.16 -12.43 -24.20
C ILE A 8 7.78 -12.10 -25.65
N LYS A 9 8.30 -12.84 -26.62
CA LYS A 9 7.96 -12.69 -28.04
C LYS A 9 6.62 -13.36 -28.35
N LYS A 10 5.80 -12.79 -29.24
CA LYS A 10 4.46 -13.30 -29.63
C LYS A 10 4.42 -14.81 -29.93
N LYS A 11 5.44 -15.34 -30.62
CA LYS A 11 5.54 -16.77 -30.96
C LYS A 11 5.63 -17.69 -29.73
N GLU A 12 6.25 -17.24 -28.66
CA GLU A 12 6.38 -18.01 -27.41
C GLU A 12 5.06 -18.03 -26.63
N VAL A 13 4.28 -16.94 -26.72
CA VAL A 13 2.92 -16.88 -26.16
C VAL A 13 2.01 -17.87 -26.89
N ASP A 14 2.03 -17.87 -28.23
CA ASP A 14 1.18 -18.76 -29.03
C ASP A 14 1.51 -20.24 -28.78
N SER A 15 2.79 -20.59 -28.62
CA SER A 15 3.22 -21.94 -28.25
C SER A 15 2.80 -22.34 -26.84
N ALA A 16 2.89 -21.43 -25.87
CA ALA A 16 2.49 -21.69 -24.49
C ALA A 16 0.96 -21.81 -24.33
N LEU A 17 0.19 -21.07 -25.14
CA LEU A 17 -1.27 -21.22 -25.27
C LEU A 17 -1.64 -22.58 -25.87
N LEU A 18 -0.94 -23.01 -26.92
CA LEU A 18 -1.13 -24.33 -27.53
C LEU A 18 -0.80 -25.47 -26.55
N ALA A 19 0.21 -25.26 -25.70
CA ALA A 19 0.60 -26.19 -24.64
C ALA A 19 -0.35 -26.16 -23.42
N LYS A 20 -1.44 -25.39 -23.44
CA LYS A 20 -2.39 -25.19 -22.32
C LYS A 20 -1.70 -24.85 -20.99
N ARG A 21 -0.56 -24.18 -21.03
CA ARG A 21 0.16 -23.74 -19.82
C ARG A 21 -0.49 -22.46 -19.30
N LYS A 22 -0.70 -22.36 -17.98
CA LYS A 22 -1.17 -21.12 -17.35
C LYS A 22 -0.11 -20.03 -17.53
N LEU A 23 -0.47 -18.93 -18.19
CA LEU A 23 0.38 -17.77 -18.42
C LEU A 23 -0.11 -16.61 -17.56
N LEU A 24 0.78 -16.01 -16.77
CA LEU A 24 0.50 -14.78 -16.03
C LEU A 24 1.06 -13.60 -16.84
N VAL A 25 0.18 -12.80 -17.45
CA VAL A 25 0.58 -11.63 -18.26
C VAL A 25 0.34 -10.36 -17.43
N LEU A 26 1.42 -9.69 -17.04
CA LEU A 26 1.36 -8.36 -16.42
C LEU A 26 1.29 -7.30 -17.52
N LEU A 27 0.08 -6.82 -17.83
CA LEU A 27 -0.11 -5.67 -18.72
C LEU A 27 0.05 -4.38 -17.90
N TYR A 28 1.17 -3.68 -18.10
CA TYR A 28 1.30 -2.29 -17.62
C TYR A 28 0.93 -1.35 -18.76
N LYS A 29 -0.29 -0.81 -18.72
CA LYS A 29 -0.66 0.39 -19.45
C LYS A 29 -1.90 1.03 -18.82
N ASP A 30 -1.65 2.14 -18.14
CA ASP A 30 -2.51 3.30 -17.91
C ASP A 30 -4.00 3.05 -17.58
N VAL A 31 -4.30 3.25 -16.29
CA VAL A 31 -5.56 3.83 -15.77
C VAL A 31 -6.84 3.26 -16.40
N TYR A 32 -7.31 2.11 -15.90
CA TYR A 32 -8.66 1.95 -15.33
C TYR A 32 -8.64 0.70 -14.46
N PHE A 33 -8.67 0.85 -13.14
CA PHE A 33 -9.36 -0.12 -12.30
C PHE A 33 -10.86 0.02 -12.64
N THR A 34 -11.30 -0.62 -13.73
CA THR A 34 -12.71 -0.99 -13.79
C THR A 34 -12.90 -2.09 -12.75
N ASN A 35 -13.84 -1.87 -11.84
CA ASN A 35 -14.13 -2.66 -10.64
C ASN A 35 -14.60 -4.11 -10.91
N GLU A 36 -14.00 -4.81 -11.85
CA GLU A 36 -14.28 -6.22 -12.10
C GLU A 36 -12.96 -6.98 -12.15
N PHE A 37 -12.47 -7.30 -10.95
CA PHE A 37 -11.41 -8.27 -10.75
C PHE A 37 -11.89 -9.61 -11.33
N HIS A 38 -11.31 -10.04 -12.45
CA HIS A 38 -11.73 -11.27 -13.11
C HIS A 38 -11.50 -12.46 -12.17
N PRO A 39 -12.54 -13.24 -11.81
CA PRO A 39 -12.50 -14.25 -10.74
C PRO A 39 -11.60 -15.46 -11.03
N SER A 40 -10.90 -15.49 -12.16
CA SER A 40 -9.97 -16.56 -12.53
C SER A 40 -8.51 -16.27 -12.21
N PHE A 41 -8.18 -15.09 -11.67
CA PHE A 41 -6.85 -14.88 -11.10
C PHE A 41 -6.77 -15.67 -9.78
N PRO A 42 -5.74 -16.50 -9.54
CA PRO A 42 -5.55 -17.14 -8.24
C PRO A 42 -5.17 -16.05 -7.24
N CYS A 43 -6.17 -15.34 -6.72
CA CYS A 43 -6.00 -14.36 -5.66
C CYS A 43 -5.71 -15.06 -4.32
N GLU A 44 -6.09 -16.34 -4.19
CA GLU A 44 -5.85 -17.15 -3.00
C GLU A 44 -4.38 -17.13 -2.55
N GLU A 45 -3.43 -17.16 -3.49
CA GLU A 45 -1.98 -17.15 -3.21
C GLU A 45 -1.43 -15.76 -2.82
N PHE A 46 -2.19 -14.68 -3.03
CA PHE A 46 -1.78 -13.29 -2.77
C PHE A 46 -2.78 -12.55 -1.86
N THR A 47 -3.57 -13.32 -1.10
CA THR A 47 -4.52 -12.80 -0.10
C THR A 47 -3.82 -11.96 0.98
N ASP A 48 -2.55 -12.22 1.24
CA ASP A 48 -1.69 -11.47 2.16
C ASP A 48 -1.22 -10.11 1.60
N VAL A 49 -1.10 -9.97 0.28
CA VAL A 49 -0.63 -8.75 -0.38
C VAL A 49 -1.76 -7.72 -0.56
N PHE A 50 -3.00 -8.19 -0.70
CA PHE A 50 -4.19 -7.34 -0.88
C PHE A 50 -5.30 -7.68 0.11
N PRO A 51 -5.07 -7.50 1.43
CA PRO A 51 -6.14 -7.70 2.41
C PRO A 51 -7.19 -6.58 2.27
N ASP A 52 -8.46 -6.90 2.58
CA ASP A 52 -9.56 -5.93 2.57
C ASP A 52 -9.33 -4.77 3.56
N GLU A 53 -8.63 -5.05 4.66
CA GLU A 53 -8.21 -4.07 5.66
C GLU A 53 -6.73 -4.21 6.00
N VAL A 54 -6.08 -3.09 6.32
CA VAL A 54 -4.66 -3.06 6.70
C VAL A 54 -4.48 -3.79 8.05
N PRO A 55 -3.56 -4.77 8.15
CA PRO A 55 -3.34 -5.49 9.39
C PRO A 55 -2.87 -4.54 10.50
N HIS A 56 -3.33 -4.82 11.72
CA HIS A 56 -2.96 -4.06 12.92
C HIS A 56 -1.45 -4.20 13.21
N GLY A 57 -0.85 -3.12 13.71
CA GLY A 57 0.53 -3.09 14.17
C GLY A 57 1.54 -2.60 13.13
N LEU A 58 2.81 -2.65 13.51
CA LEU A 58 3.88 -2.21 12.63
C LEU A 58 4.08 -3.21 11.49
N PRO A 59 4.37 -2.73 10.27
CA PRO A 59 4.75 -3.63 9.19
C PRO A 59 5.96 -4.47 9.62
N PRO A 60 6.09 -5.71 9.09
CA PRO A 60 7.25 -6.55 9.34
C PRO A 60 8.54 -5.75 9.19
N LEU A 61 9.53 -6.02 10.06
CA LEU A 61 10.82 -5.34 10.04
C LEU A 61 11.41 -5.36 8.63
N ARG A 62 11.38 -4.21 7.99
CA ARG A 62 12.04 -4.00 6.70
C ARG A 62 13.50 -3.71 6.99
N GLY A 63 14.41 -4.18 6.15
CA GLY A 63 15.84 -3.85 6.25
C GLY A 63 16.17 -2.37 5.98
N ILE A 64 15.16 -1.49 5.92
CA ILE A 64 15.29 -0.07 5.64
C ILE A 64 14.43 0.67 6.67
N GLU A 65 15.09 1.42 7.53
CA GLU A 65 14.46 2.40 8.40
C GLU A 65 14.26 3.71 7.64
N ARG A 66 13.18 4.43 7.96
CA ARG A 66 12.91 5.74 7.36
C ARG A 66 13.51 6.82 8.26
N GLN A 67 14.68 7.32 7.90
CA GLN A 67 15.25 8.52 8.51
C GLN A 67 14.77 9.76 7.75
N ILE A 68 14.38 10.81 8.48
CA ILE A 68 14.06 12.12 7.91
C ILE A 68 15.32 12.98 8.07
N ASP A 69 16.00 13.25 6.97
CA ASP A 69 17.18 14.12 6.97
C ASP A 69 16.74 15.59 7.02
N LEU A 70 17.13 16.29 8.09
CA LEU A 70 16.86 17.71 8.25
C LEU A 70 18.05 18.53 7.73
N ILE A 71 17.75 19.63 7.03
CA ILE A 71 18.76 20.63 6.71
C ILE A 71 19.16 21.32 8.02
N LEU A 72 20.47 21.41 8.29
CA LEU A 72 20.99 22.06 9.49
C LEU A 72 20.45 23.49 9.61
N GLY A 73 19.89 23.83 10.78
CA GLY A 73 19.27 25.13 11.05
C GLY A 73 17.82 25.27 10.58
N CYS A 74 17.22 24.24 9.97
CA CYS A 74 15.79 24.26 9.65
C CYS A 74 14.95 24.20 10.94
N PRO A 75 14.03 25.17 11.19
CA PRO A 75 13.15 25.11 12.34
C PRO A 75 12.09 24.01 12.16
N ILE A 76 11.82 23.26 13.22
CA ILE A 76 10.71 22.30 13.26
C ILE A 76 9.39 23.09 13.23
N PRO A 77 8.43 22.76 12.36
CA PRO A 77 7.15 23.45 12.32
C PRO A 77 6.31 23.10 13.56
N ASN A 78 6.26 24.00 14.53
CA ASN A 78 5.33 23.94 15.65
C ASN A 78 4.26 25.03 15.46
N ARG A 79 3.07 24.64 15.00
CA ARG A 79 1.94 25.54 14.76
C ARG A 79 0.73 25.07 15.55
N LEU A 80 -0.10 26.04 15.95
CA LEU A 80 -1.39 25.73 16.57
C LEU A 80 -2.27 24.94 15.59
N ALA A 81 -3.12 24.08 16.15
CA ALA A 81 -4.12 23.37 15.37
C ALA A 81 -5.04 24.34 14.63
N TYR A 82 -5.43 23.96 13.41
CA TYR A 82 -6.43 24.71 12.65
C TYR A 82 -7.78 24.69 13.37
N ARG A 83 -8.56 25.75 13.18
CA ARG A 83 -9.92 25.83 13.72
C ARG A 83 -10.83 24.88 12.94
N THR A 84 -11.54 24.02 13.67
CA THR A 84 -12.50 23.05 13.14
C THR A 84 -13.89 23.32 13.71
N ASN A 85 -14.93 22.93 12.99
CA ASN A 85 -16.28 22.93 13.53
C ASN A 85 -16.48 21.72 14.49
N PRO A 86 -17.55 21.69 15.30
CA PRO A 86 -17.76 20.60 16.25
C PRO A 86 -17.91 19.21 15.61
N GLU A 87 -18.41 19.12 14.39
CA GLU A 87 -18.63 17.84 13.71
C GLU A 87 -17.33 17.28 13.11
N GLU A 88 -16.54 18.13 12.47
CA GLU A 88 -15.17 17.82 12.03
C GLU A 88 -14.32 17.38 13.20
N THR A 89 -14.43 18.05 14.35
CA THR A 89 -13.64 17.71 15.54
C THR A 89 -13.97 16.29 16.03
N LYS A 90 -15.24 15.88 16.00
CA LYS A 90 -15.64 14.51 16.38
C LYS A 90 -15.09 13.48 15.39
N GLU A 91 -15.18 13.75 14.09
CA GLU A 91 -14.70 12.83 13.06
C GLU A 91 -13.18 12.67 13.11
N ILE A 92 -12.44 13.77 13.30
CA ILE A 92 -10.98 13.74 13.50
C ILE A 92 -10.65 12.90 14.73
N GLN A 93 -11.32 13.13 15.86
CA GLN A 93 -11.08 12.34 17.08
C GLN A 93 -11.39 10.85 16.87
N LYS A 94 -12.46 10.52 16.15
CA LYS A 94 -12.81 9.14 15.82
C LYS A 94 -11.69 8.47 15.00
N GLN A 95 -11.22 9.11 13.93
CA GLN A 95 -10.13 8.58 13.11
C GLN A 95 -8.82 8.44 13.87
N VAL A 96 -8.47 9.42 14.72
CA VAL A 96 -7.28 9.35 15.57
C VAL A 96 -7.36 8.16 16.52
N ASN A 97 -8.51 7.93 17.15
CA ASN A 97 -8.72 6.78 18.03
C ASN A 97 -8.61 5.45 17.29
N GLU A 98 -9.14 5.35 16.07
CA GLU A 98 -8.98 4.17 15.22
C GLU A 98 -7.50 3.89 14.89
N LEU A 99 -6.72 4.94 14.59
CA LEU A 99 -5.28 4.81 14.33
C LEU A 99 -4.48 4.40 15.58
N LEU A 100 -4.84 4.92 16.75
CA LEU A 100 -4.25 4.52 18.04
C LEU A 100 -4.54 3.05 18.33
N GLN A 101 -5.78 2.61 18.15
CA GLN A 101 -6.17 1.19 18.33
C GLN A 101 -5.45 0.27 17.33
N LYS A 102 -5.19 0.75 16.11
CA LYS A 102 -4.39 0.02 15.11
C LYS A 102 -2.90 -0.02 15.42
N GLY A 103 -2.41 0.80 16.36
CA GLY A 103 -0.99 0.87 16.70
C GLY A 103 -0.13 1.56 15.62
N PHE A 104 -0.76 2.34 14.73
CA PHE A 104 -0.05 3.08 13.68
C PHE A 104 0.49 4.42 14.18
N VAL A 105 -0.10 4.96 15.26
CA VAL A 105 0.30 6.21 15.90
C VAL A 105 0.41 6.00 17.41
N TRP A 106 1.19 6.86 18.06
CA TRP A 106 1.35 6.91 19.52
C TRP A 106 1.37 8.36 20.00
N GLU A 107 1.00 8.57 21.25
CA GLU A 107 1.15 9.87 21.89
C GLU A 107 2.63 10.25 21.97
N SER A 108 2.93 11.50 21.63
CA SER A 108 4.30 12.02 21.64
C SER A 108 4.37 13.39 22.28
N LEU A 109 5.52 13.71 22.85
CA LEU A 109 5.85 15.02 23.39
C LEU A 109 6.81 15.74 22.44
N SER A 110 6.39 15.89 21.18
CA SER A 110 7.19 16.62 20.19
C SER A 110 7.40 18.07 20.65
N PRO A 111 8.63 18.62 20.56
CA PRO A 111 8.92 20.03 20.83
C PRO A 111 8.33 20.99 19.79
#